data_AF-A0A5C5YZ52-F1
#
_entry.id   AF-A0A5C5YZ52-F1
#
_cell.length_a   1.000
_cell.length_b   1.000
_cell.length_c   1.000
_cell.angle_alpha   90.00
_cell.angle_beta   90.00
_cell.angle_gamma   90.00
#
_symmetry.space_group_name_H-M   'P 1'
#
loop_
_entity.id
_entity.type
_entity.pdbx_description
1 polymer ?
#
loop_
_entity_poly.entity_id
_entity_poly.type
_entity_poly.pdbx_seq_one_letter_code
_entity_poly.pdbx_strand_id
1 'polypeptide(L)'
;MKTHLCIGIAFLLCTSGAMAEVVDFSDESRFPSSAPIAQSDQWNNGKDGAGFVGNGKEMLLLPDKKWADGFITHAKAIAAPKRGDSITVAIDFTFDQVKQRNDSELILVGLTNGNSRLLATYNRKGWGDYDSIGREGYPEGIVFEKKTIGFINNGAVGTSDPLRLSMTLTRAETLTRAETLTRAETLTRADSNKWDMVVVLSNLNPESNFSTRWEAKELAFSEGPVDQLFGMIQAGAADSDAGVANRLISRFEINNDAAPPAPPKTWNGVNFKKYILPMEPQGPLVDIGIWGEAILPRDPKNGIEDPTMKNWCYWDGSIVKDDHGKYHMYASRWTQAQPHGSGWKDHSKAIHAVSDHVMGPYQDRGLTWPHWKEGLGHNVIGLRMFDDRYAMVTSDRTRGEVFVSNNPSGPFTLLGEIKWEANGFNPGLAAYQGGKGNMSNVMIIPRHDGRYMIVARSTAVMISEDGILGPYKIVSDRVYKDMPEIPQTRMEDPTAWYSGGMYHMLVNHWPGKTTYHFSSKDGIHDWKYRGIAYRKDEALFRYPDGTVDEWYIVQRPTAYVEDGHITHFNFSVIDVTKGADRGDDNHGSKIIVVPFDGEAFDRDMQVLVESEK
;
A
#
# COMPACT_ATOMS: atom_id res chain seq x y z
N MET A 1 11.99 61.31 30.75
CA MET A 1 11.73 61.28 29.29
C MET A 1 12.55 60.14 28.72
N LYS A 2 12.07 59.10 28.03
CA LYS A 2 10.75 58.71 27.53
C LYS A 2 10.68 57.17 27.59
N THR A 3 9.54 56.71 28.11
CA THR A 3 8.80 55.46 27.89
C THR A 3 9.19 54.62 26.67
N HIS A 4 9.37 53.31 26.89
CA HIS A 4 9.24 52.26 25.87
C HIS A 4 7.77 51.83 25.78
N LEU A 5 7.21 51.85 24.57
CA LEU A 5 5.84 51.46 24.27
C LEU A 5 5.90 50.12 23.52
N CYS A 6 5.59 49.02 24.21
CA CYS A 6 5.24 47.75 23.56
C CYS A 6 3.81 47.86 23.02
N ILE A 7 3.64 47.76 21.70
CA ILE A 7 2.34 47.68 21.05
C ILE A 7 1.94 46.21 21.02
N GLY A 8 1.02 45.84 21.92
CA GLY A 8 0.30 44.58 21.84
C GLY A 8 -0.79 44.68 20.76
N ILE A 9 -0.71 43.83 19.75
CA ILE A 9 -1.80 43.61 18.80
C ILE A 9 -2.67 42.49 19.39
N ALA A 10 -3.79 42.88 19.98
CA ALA A 10 -4.85 41.96 20.37
C ALA A 10 -5.61 41.54 19.10
N PHE A 11 -5.43 40.30 18.67
CA PHE A 11 -6.43 39.64 17.82
C PHE A 11 -7.61 39.28 18.71
N LEU A 12 -8.74 39.98 18.52
CA LEU A 12 -10.05 39.51 18.97
C LEU A 12 -10.34 38.20 18.22
N LEU A 13 -10.05 37.06 18.85
CA LEU A 13 -10.61 35.78 18.49
C LEU A 13 -12.10 35.82 18.83
N CYS A 14 -12.93 35.75 17.79
CA CYS A 14 -14.34 35.44 17.92
C CYS A 14 -14.44 33.99 18.44
N THR A 15 -14.53 33.82 19.76
CA THR A 15 -14.69 32.52 20.41
C THR A 15 -16.10 31.97 20.16
N SER A 16 -16.27 31.17 19.10
CA SER A 16 -17.18 30.02 19.17
C SER A 16 -16.37 28.85 19.69
N GLY A 17 -16.54 28.52 20.97
CA GLY A 17 -15.67 27.58 21.70
C GLY A 17 -15.54 26.22 21.02
N ALA A 18 -14.33 25.86 20.63
CA ALA A 18 -13.97 24.50 20.30
C ALA A 18 -13.96 23.69 21.62
N MET A 19 -14.88 22.74 21.75
CA MET A 19 -14.85 21.75 22.82
C MET A 19 -13.78 20.71 22.48
N ALA A 20 -12.73 20.65 23.29
CA ALA A 20 -11.80 19.54 23.33
C ALA A 20 -11.68 19.12 24.79
N GLU A 21 -12.16 17.92 25.10
CA GLU A 21 -12.04 17.32 26.44
C GLU A 21 -11.05 16.17 26.33
N VAL A 22 -9.97 16.28 27.11
CA VAL A 22 -8.93 15.27 27.21
C VAL A 22 -8.95 14.73 28.63
N VAL A 23 -9.13 13.43 28.74
CA VAL A 23 -9.05 12.69 30.00
C VAL A 23 -7.73 11.94 30.01
N ASP A 24 -6.84 12.35 30.89
CA ASP A 24 -5.62 11.62 31.23
C ASP A 24 -5.91 10.72 32.43
N PHE A 25 -5.90 9.41 32.22
CA PHE A 25 -6.20 8.45 33.28
C PHE A 25 -5.05 8.28 34.29
N SER A 26 -3.93 8.99 34.08
CA SER A 26 -2.82 9.04 35.04
C SER A 26 -2.99 10.06 36.16
N ASP A 27 -4.06 10.87 36.13
CA ASP A 27 -4.37 11.80 37.23
C ASP A 27 -4.93 11.04 38.44
N GLU A 28 -4.04 10.59 39.34
CA GLU A 28 -4.39 9.86 40.58
C GLU A 28 -5.41 10.60 41.46
N SER A 29 -5.46 11.93 41.38
CA SER A 29 -6.40 12.72 42.17
C SER A 29 -7.84 12.55 41.70
N ARG A 30 -8.02 12.21 40.42
CA ARG A 30 -9.32 12.00 39.76
C ARG A 30 -9.64 10.52 39.57
N PHE A 31 -8.63 9.70 39.32
CA PHE A 31 -8.77 8.26 39.08
C PHE A 31 -7.89 7.46 40.04
N PRO A 32 -8.24 7.41 41.35
CA PRO A 32 -7.49 6.65 42.34
C PRO A 32 -7.44 5.16 42.00
N SER A 33 -6.38 4.49 42.45
CA SER A 33 -6.24 3.05 42.26
C SER A 33 -7.44 2.28 42.81
N SER A 34 -7.98 1.36 42.01
CA SER A 34 -9.13 0.50 42.30
C SER A 34 -10.46 1.23 42.50
N ALA A 35 -10.52 2.54 42.29
CA ALA A 35 -11.78 3.28 42.29
C ALA A 35 -12.47 3.16 40.91
N PRO A 36 -13.79 2.89 40.86
CA PRO A 36 -14.54 2.94 39.62
C PRO A 36 -14.42 4.30 38.92
N ILE A 37 -14.13 4.29 37.62
CA ILE A 37 -13.98 5.49 36.80
C ILE A 37 -15.26 6.34 36.82
N ALA A 38 -16.43 5.70 36.91
CA ALA A 38 -17.72 6.37 37.03
C ALA A 38 -17.94 7.15 38.35
N GLN A 39 -17.01 7.09 39.32
CA GLN A 39 -17.03 7.99 40.48
C GLN A 39 -16.49 9.39 40.15
N SER A 40 -15.75 9.53 39.04
CA SER A 40 -15.39 10.83 38.48
C SER A 40 -16.63 11.53 37.93
N ASP A 41 -16.70 12.84 38.08
CA ASP A 41 -17.74 13.69 37.48
C ASP A 41 -17.63 13.78 35.94
N GLN A 42 -16.55 13.23 35.36
CA GLN A 42 -16.31 13.20 33.92
C GLN A 42 -17.00 12.01 33.21
N TRP A 43 -17.55 11.03 33.94
CA TRP A 43 -18.08 9.80 33.37
C TRP A 43 -19.44 9.41 33.95
N ASN A 44 -20.34 8.96 33.08
CA ASN A 44 -21.60 8.33 33.45
C ASN A 44 -21.45 6.80 33.41
N ASN A 45 -22.08 6.15 34.38
CA ASN A 45 -22.10 4.70 34.45
C ASN A 45 -23.09 4.11 33.42
N GLY A 46 -22.58 3.35 32.46
CA GLY A 46 -23.40 2.55 31.56
C GLY A 46 -23.74 1.18 32.17
N LYS A 47 -24.07 0.22 31.29
CA LYS A 47 -24.20 -1.19 31.66
C LYS A 47 -22.84 -1.66 32.19
N ASP A 48 -22.82 -2.21 33.40
CA ASP A 48 -21.63 -2.79 34.05
C ASP A 48 -20.39 -1.86 34.12
N GLY A 49 -20.56 -0.53 34.01
CA GLY A 49 -19.46 0.43 33.94
C GLY A 49 -18.66 0.59 35.25
N ALA A 50 -19.13 0.03 36.37
CA ALA A 50 -18.37 -0.05 37.62
C ALA A 50 -17.11 -0.95 37.50
N GLY A 51 -17.00 -1.72 36.41
CA GLY A 51 -15.84 -2.57 36.11
C GLY A 51 -14.62 -1.84 35.55
N PHE A 52 -14.80 -0.60 35.09
CA PHE A 52 -13.70 0.26 34.67
C PHE A 52 -13.14 0.95 35.91
N VAL A 53 -11.88 0.72 36.24
CA VAL A 53 -11.23 1.29 37.42
C VAL A 53 -9.90 1.95 37.05
N GLY A 54 -9.46 2.94 37.83
CA GLY A 54 -8.09 3.46 37.72
C GLY A 54 -7.08 2.54 38.41
N ASN A 55 -5.82 2.54 37.97
CA ASN A 55 -4.67 2.08 38.79
C ASN A 55 -3.77 3.23 39.27
N GLY A 56 -4.17 4.47 39.03
CA GLY A 56 -3.38 5.68 39.28
C GLY A 56 -2.42 6.06 38.15
N LYS A 57 -2.32 5.27 37.08
CA LYS A 57 -1.57 5.61 35.85
C LYS A 57 -2.43 5.51 34.60
N GLU A 58 -3.34 4.55 34.58
CA GLU A 58 -4.17 4.17 33.45
C GLU A 58 -5.53 3.70 33.97
N MET A 59 -6.50 3.64 33.06
CA MET A 59 -7.72 2.89 33.26
C MET A 59 -7.47 1.42 32.91
N LEU A 60 -7.95 0.53 33.78
CA LEU A 60 -7.98 -0.92 33.57
C LEU A 60 -9.40 -1.47 33.72
N LEU A 61 -9.58 -2.68 33.19
CA LEU A 61 -10.74 -3.51 33.44
C LEU A 61 -10.40 -4.58 34.46
N LEU A 62 -11.20 -4.75 35.51
CA LEU A 62 -10.89 -5.77 36.53
C LEU A 62 -10.86 -7.18 35.91
N PRO A 63 -9.74 -7.92 36.02
CA PRO A 63 -9.53 -9.16 35.29
C PRO A 63 -10.43 -10.33 35.74
N ASP A 64 -10.95 -10.29 36.97
CA ASP A 64 -11.76 -11.35 37.58
C ASP A 64 -13.25 -11.28 37.26
N LYS A 65 -13.68 -10.27 36.50
CA LYS A 65 -15.10 -10.02 36.26
C LYS A 65 -15.47 -10.26 34.80
N LYS A 66 -16.55 -11.00 34.63
CA LYS A 66 -17.09 -11.34 33.32
C LYS A 66 -18.03 -10.25 32.83
N TRP A 67 -17.55 -9.36 31.96
CA TRP A 67 -18.38 -8.30 31.39
C TRP A 67 -18.38 -8.35 29.88
N ALA A 68 -19.42 -8.98 29.34
CA ALA A 68 -19.77 -8.75 27.95
C ALA A 68 -20.59 -7.45 27.88
N ASP A 69 -20.14 -6.50 27.07
CA ASP A 69 -20.81 -5.22 26.77
C ASP A 69 -20.80 -4.16 27.88
N GLY A 70 -19.86 -4.26 28.82
CA GLY A 70 -19.64 -3.22 29.80
C GLY A 70 -19.22 -1.91 29.12
N PHE A 71 -19.82 -0.78 29.48
CA PHE A 71 -19.45 0.52 28.90
C PHE A 71 -19.59 1.69 29.89
N ILE A 72 -18.82 2.73 29.63
CA ILE A 72 -18.93 4.05 30.27
C ILE A 72 -19.08 5.12 29.19
N THR A 73 -19.83 6.17 29.49
CA THR A 73 -20.00 7.32 28.58
C THR A 73 -19.44 8.57 29.22
N HIS A 74 -18.81 9.43 28.42
CA HIS A 74 -18.36 10.72 28.88
C HIS A 74 -19.56 11.55 29.36
N ALA A 75 -19.41 12.26 30.49
CA ALA A 75 -20.54 12.92 31.13
C ALA A 75 -21.12 14.08 30.30
N LYS A 76 -20.26 14.76 29.54
CA LYS A 76 -20.67 15.85 28.64
C LYS A 76 -20.99 15.30 27.26
N ALA A 77 -22.20 15.60 26.79
CA ALA A 77 -22.57 15.42 25.40
C ALA A 77 -21.91 16.48 24.51
N ILE A 78 -21.58 16.11 23.29
CA ILE A 78 -21.19 17.02 22.22
C ILE A 78 -22.41 17.28 21.35
N ALA A 79 -22.74 18.55 21.16
CA ALA A 79 -23.80 18.97 20.26
C ALA A 79 -23.36 18.73 18.81
N ALA A 80 -24.25 18.14 17.98
CA ALA A 80 -23.88 17.65 16.65
C ALA A 80 -24.75 18.21 15.48
N PRO A 81 -24.90 19.54 15.29
CA PRO A 81 -26.08 20.05 14.60
C PRO A 81 -25.86 20.57 13.16
N LYS A 82 -24.64 20.85 12.67
CA LYS A 82 -24.46 21.42 11.32
C LYS A 82 -23.80 20.45 10.33
N ARG A 83 -24.14 20.64 9.05
CA ARG A 83 -23.52 19.90 7.94
C ARG A 83 -22.03 20.26 7.89
N GLY A 84 -21.16 19.25 7.78
CA GLY A 84 -19.71 19.45 7.79
C GLY A 84 -19.07 19.54 9.19
N ASP A 85 -19.86 19.58 10.27
CA ASP A 85 -19.29 19.44 11.62
C ASP A 85 -18.79 17.99 11.81
N SER A 86 -17.61 17.87 12.42
CA SER A 86 -17.01 16.60 12.80
C SER A 86 -17.05 16.43 14.32
N ILE A 87 -17.17 15.19 14.77
CA ILE A 87 -16.97 14.77 16.16
C ILE A 87 -15.99 13.62 16.14
N THR A 88 -14.89 13.78 16.85
CA THR A 88 -13.85 12.76 16.99
C THR A 88 -13.80 12.25 18.41
N VAL A 89 -13.69 10.94 18.55
CA VAL A 89 -13.41 10.26 19.81
C VAL A 89 -12.16 9.40 19.63
N ALA A 90 -11.27 9.40 20.61
CA ALA A 90 -10.03 8.64 20.55
C ALA A 90 -9.62 8.06 21.90
N ILE A 91 -8.87 6.97 21.84
CA ILE A 91 -8.21 6.36 22.99
C ILE A 91 -6.75 6.06 22.68
N ASP A 92 -5.90 6.23 23.69
CA ASP A 92 -4.51 5.77 23.67
C ASP A 92 -4.40 4.50 24.55
N PHE A 93 -3.74 3.46 24.04
CA PHE A 93 -3.63 2.15 24.69
C PHE A 93 -2.29 1.47 24.36
N THR A 94 -1.84 0.53 25.19
CA THR A 94 -0.58 -0.21 24.98
C THR A 94 -0.81 -1.65 24.52
N PHE A 95 0.10 -2.17 23.68
CA PHE A 95 0.00 -3.48 23.02
C PHE A 95 0.39 -4.68 23.89
N ASP A 96 0.94 -4.47 25.10
CA ASP A 96 1.70 -5.46 25.86
C ASP A 96 0.90 -6.70 26.34
N GLN A 97 -0.36 -6.85 25.95
CA GLN A 97 -1.22 -7.92 26.44
C GLN A 97 -2.14 -8.56 25.41
N VAL A 98 -1.64 -8.81 24.21
CA VAL A 98 -2.32 -9.72 23.27
C VAL A 98 -1.39 -10.88 22.94
N LYS A 99 -1.22 -11.80 23.91
CA LYS A 99 -0.51 -13.07 23.69
C LYS A 99 -1.43 -14.21 23.25
N GLN A 100 -2.75 -14.08 23.41
CA GLN A 100 -3.69 -15.18 23.12
C GLN A 100 -4.57 -14.89 21.90
N ARG A 101 -5.04 -15.97 21.25
CA ARG A 101 -5.65 -15.99 19.91
C ARG A 101 -7.18 -16.10 19.98
N ASN A 102 -7.81 -15.52 20.98
CA ASN A 102 -9.25 -15.71 21.20
C ASN A 102 -10.06 -14.66 20.45
N ASP A 103 -11.24 -15.07 19.97
CA ASP A 103 -12.10 -14.30 19.06
C ASP A 103 -12.89 -13.19 19.78
N SER A 104 -12.61 -12.94 21.06
CA SER A 104 -13.45 -12.16 21.99
C SER A 104 -12.88 -10.78 22.35
N GLU A 105 -11.81 -10.32 21.70
CA GLU A 105 -11.08 -9.12 22.09
C GLU A 105 -11.56 -7.86 21.38
N LEU A 106 -12.15 -6.90 22.11
CA LEU A 106 -12.40 -5.55 21.62
C LEU A 106 -12.32 -4.54 22.79
N ILE A 107 -11.31 -3.65 22.79
CA ILE A 107 -11.53 -2.30 23.35
C ILE A 107 -12.19 -1.52 22.23
N LEU A 108 -13.33 -0.93 22.55
CA LEU A 108 -14.16 -0.20 21.61
C LEU A 108 -14.17 1.26 22.04
N VAL A 109 -13.89 2.14 21.09
CA VAL A 109 -14.14 3.57 21.26
C VAL A 109 -15.28 3.95 20.32
N GLY A 110 -16.21 4.75 20.81
CA GLY A 110 -17.41 5.03 20.04
C GLY A 110 -18.16 6.27 20.47
N LEU A 111 -19.28 6.49 19.78
CA LEU A 111 -20.23 7.55 20.06
C LEU A 111 -21.61 6.93 20.30
N THR A 112 -22.35 7.46 21.25
CA THR A 112 -23.72 7.02 21.57
C THR A 112 -24.64 8.21 21.68
N ASN A 113 -25.89 8.06 21.28
CA ASN A 113 -26.93 9.06 21.50
C ASN A 113 -27.81 8.75 22.73
N GLY A 114 -27.42 7.75 23.52
CA GLY A 114 -28.18 7.24 24.66
C GLY A 114 -29.08 6.05 24.33
N ASN A 115 -29.56 5.92 23.09
CA ASN A 115 -30.42 4.81 22.64
C ASN A 115 -29.68 3.80 21.75
N SER A 116 -28.82 4.30 20.86
CA SER A 116 -28.02 3.51 19.93
C SER A 116 -26.57 4.02 19.89
N ARG A 117 -25.67 3.21 19.32
CA ARG A 117 -24.22 3.39 19.42
C ARG A 117 -23.57 3.16 18.05
N LEU A 118 -22.52 3.91 17.76
CA LEU A 118 -21.56 3.62 16.70
C LEU A 118 -20.21 3.36 17.36
N LEU A 119 -19.54 2.29 16.93
CA LEU A 119 -18.32 1.80 17.55
C LEU A 119 -17.23 1.62 16.50
N ALA A 120 -16.02 2.07 16.83
CA ALA A 120 -14.80 1.68 16.17
C ALA A 120 -14.08 0.62 17.00
N THR A 121 -13.55 -0.39 16.31
CA THR A 121 -12.90 -1.52 16.95
C THR A 121 -11.57 -1.90 16.29
N TYR A 122 -10.74 -2.59 17.06
CA TYR A 122 -9.48 -3.16 16.63
C TYR A 122 -9.34 -4.61 17.12
N ASN A 123 -9.16 -5.57 16.19
CA ASN A 123 -8.95 -7.00 16.49
C ASN A 123 -7.83 -7.61 15.61
N ARG A 124 -6.98 -8.46 16.23
CA ARG A 124 -5.81 -9.11 15.63
C ARG A 124 -6.11 -10.24 14.62
N LYS A 125 -7.17 -11.05 14.76
CA LYS A 125 -7.37 -12.26 13.89
C LYS A 125 -8.05 -11.97 12.56
N GLY A 126 -7.36 -12.26 11.45
CA GLY A 126 -7.95 -12.31 10.12
C GLY A 126 -8.57 -13.68 9.90
N TRP A 127 -9.84 -13.69 9.49
CA TRP A 127 -10.69 -14.81 9.07
C TRP A 127 -11.31 -15.70 10.16
N GLY A 128 -12.63 -15.91 10.04
CA GLY A 128 -13.43 -16.99 10.65
C GLY A 128 -14.55 -16.53 11.59
N ASP A 129 -15.81 -16.73 11.17
CA ASP A 129 -17.11 -16.55 11.86
C ASP A 129 -17.62 -15.14 12.20
N TYR A 130 -18.44 -14.64 11.28
CA TYR A 130 -19.17 -13.37 11.33
C TYR A 130 -20.57 -13.50 11.96
N ASP A 131 -20.75 -14.40 12.94
CA ASP A 131 -22.01 -14.55 13.71
C ASP A 131 -21.94 -13.92 15.12
N SER A 132 -20.86 -13.21 15.46
CA SER A 132 -20.66 -12.68 16.82
C SER A 132 -20.65 -11.15 16.94
N ILE A 133 -20.71 -10.39 15.85
CA ILE A 133 -20.87 -8.93 15.90
C ILE A 133 -21.95 -8.52 14.90
N GLY A 134 -23.18 -8.88 15.28
CA GLY A 134 -24.38 -8.82 14.47
C GLY A 134 -25.52 -9.65 15.07
N ARG A 135 -25.49 -9.95 16.38
CA ARG A 135 -26.66 -10.53 17.05
C ARG A 135 -27.80 -9.53 16.93
N GLU A 136 -28.98 -9.99 16.50
CA GLU A 136 -30.24 -9.30 16.77
C GLU A 136 -30.23 -8.81 18.23
N GLY A 137 -30.22 -7.48 18.41
CA GLY A 137 -30.14 -6.84 19.73
C GLY A 137 -28.90 -5.99 20.02
N TYR A 138 -27.87 -5.95 19.14
CA TYR A 138 -26.82 -4.93 19.21
C TYR A 138 -27.10 -3.81 18.21
N PRO A 139 -27.23 -2.54 18.64
CA PRO A 139 -27.32 -1.42 17.71
C PRO A 139 -25.97 -1.25 16.99
N GLU A 140 -25.95 -1.69 15.74
CA GLU A 140 -25.01 -1.46 14.62
C GLU A 140 -23.73 -0.68 14.93
N GLY A 141 -22.69 -1.37 15.44
CA GLY A 141 -21.30 -0.95 15.26
C GLY A 141 -20.79 -1.50 13.92
N ILE A 142 -20.19 -0.65 13.09
CA ILE A 142 -19.58 -1.13 11.84
C ILE A 142 -18.34 -1.92 12.15
N VAL A 143 -18.37 -3.18 11.75
CA VAL A 143 -17.25 -4.10 11.81
C VAL A 143 -16.55 -4.03 10.45
N PHE A 144 -15.25 -3.76 10.46
CA PHE A 144 -14.47 -3.83 9.23
C PHE A 144 -14.29 -5.30 8.81
N GLU A 145 -14.89 -5.68 7.67
CA GLU A 145 -14.66 -6.99 7.04
C GLU A 145 -13.20 -7.14 6.58
N LYS A 146 -12.61 -8.26 6.98
CA LYS A 146 -11.17 -8.47 7.03
C LYS A 146 -10.65 -9.24 5.81
N LYS A 147 -10.54 -8.56 4.67
CA LYS A 147 -9.64 -9.01 3.57
C LYS A 147 -8.34 -8.19 3.46
N THR A 148 -8.21 -7.08 4.20
CA THR A 148 -7.08 -6.14 4.08
C THR A 148 -6.34 -5.85 5.40
N ILE A 149 -6.75 -6.42 6.54
CA ILE A 149 -6.11 -6.16 7.83
C ILE A 149 -4.99 -7.18 8.07
N GLY A 150 -3.81 -6.89 7.52
CA GLY A 150 -2.60 -7.69 7.71
C GLY A 150 -1.85 -7.32 8.98
N PHE A 151 -2.14 -7.99 10.10
CA PHE A 151 -1.18 -8.18 11.19
C PHE A 151 -0.61 -9.58 11.11
N ILE A 152 0.05 -9.89 9.99
CA ILE A 152 0.91 -11.06 9.86
C ILE A 152 2.34 -10.56 10.07
N ASN A 153 2.96 -10.97 11.19
CA ASN A 153 4.26 -10.57 11.74
C ASN A 153 4.29 -9.28 12.59
N ASN A 154 4.11 -9.48 13.90
CA ASN A 154 4.30 -8.53 15.02
C ASN A 154 5.71 -7.90 15.15
N GLY A 155 6.58 -8.00 14.14
CA GLY A 155 7.95 -7.50 14.24
C GLY A 155 8.11 -5.98 14.00
N ALA A 156 7.09 -5.31 13.44
CA ALA A 156 7.20 -3.92 12.97
C ALA A 156 6.59 -2.87 13.91
N VAL A 157 5.68 -3.28 14.79
CA VAL A 157 5.18 -2.45 15.89
C VAL A 157 5.97 -2.96 17.10
N GLY A 158 6.79 -2.12 17.73
CA GLY A 158 7.48 -2.54 18.95
C GLY A 158 6.43 -3.10 19.91
N THR A 159 6.70 -4.24 20.54
CA THR A 159 5.68 -5.01 21.28
C THR A 159 5.08 -4.27 22.49
N SER A 160 5.54 -3.05 22.77
CA SER A 160 5.19 -2.18 23.89
C SER A 160 4.88 -0.73 23.47
N ASP A 161 4.80 -0.42 22.17
CA ASP A 161 4.56 0.97 21.75
C ASP A 161 3.12 1.40 22.09
N PRO A 162 2.91 2.63 22.60
CA PRO A 162 1.58 3.20 22.76
C PRO A 162 0.95 3.45 21.39
N LEU A 163 -0.31 3.06 21.23
CA LEU A 163 -1.11 3.23 20.03
C LEU A 163 -2.27 4.18 20.29
N ARG A 164 -2.75 4.82 19.23
CA ARG A 164 -3.96 5.63 19.27
C ARG A 164 -4.98 5.15 18.26
N LEU A 165 -6.17 4.79 18.73
CA LEU A 165 -7.35 4.51 17.91
C LEU A 165 -8.28 5.72 17.98
N SER A 166 -8.62 6.28 16.83
CA SER A 166 -9.55 7.42 16.71
C SER A 166 -10.68 7.10 15.74
N MET A 167 -11.87 7.60 16.05
CA MET A 167 -13.07 7.52 15.23
C MET A 167 -13.62 8.93 15.07
N THR A 168 -13.72 9.41 13.84
CA THR A 168 -14.34 10.68 13.48
C THR A 168 -15.64 10.43 12.75
N LEU A 169 -16.74 11.01 13.23
CA LEU A 169 -18.00 11.12 12.50
C LEU A 169 -18.12 12.53 11.93
N THR A 170 -18.44 12.64 10.64
CA THR A 170 -18.76 13.91 9.99
C THR A 170 -20.18 13.82 9.45
N ARG A 171 -20.99 14.85 9.71
CA ARG A 171 -22.39 14.81 9.26
C ARG A 171 -22.43 14.81 7.73
N ALA A 172 -23.03 13.76 7.14
CA ALA A 172 -22.91 13.51 5.72
C ALA A 172 -23.41 14.70 4.90
N GLU A 173 -22.57 15.20 4.00
CA GLU A 173 -23.01 16.06 2.93
C GLU A 173 -23.72 15.16 1.92
N THR A 174 -25.04 14.99 2.00
CA THR A 174 -25.82 14.36 0.93
C THR A 174 -25.32 14.84 -0.44
N LEU A 175 -24.63 13.96 -1.18
CA LEU A 175 -24.35 14.16 -2.59
C LEU A 175 -25.72 14.15 -3.26
N THR A 176 -26.12 15.30 -3.78
CA THR A 176 -27.20 15.37 -4.73
C THR A 176 -26.89 14.39 -5.85
N ARG A 177 -27.76 13.38 -6.02
CA ARG A 177 -27.83 12.60 -7.25
C ARG A 177 -28.32 13.54 -8.36
N ALA A 178 -27.40 14.36 -8.87
CA ALA A 178 -27.57 15.18 -10.06
C ALA A 178 -27.25 14.35 -11.31
N GLU A 179 -27.76 13.12 -11.36
CA GLU A 179 -28.02 12.41 -12.61
C GLU A 179 -29.49 12.02 -12.58
N THR A 180 -30.29 12.91 -13.17
CA THR A 180 -31.73 12.75 -13.45
C THR A 180 -32.64 12.66 -12.23
N LEU A 181 -33.24 13.80 -11.83
CA LEU A 181 -34.69 14.01 -11.93
C LEU A 181 -35.08 15.43 -11.54
N THR A 182 -35.89 16.04 -12.39
CA THR A 182 -36.64 17.27 -12.15
C THR A 182 -37.75 17.03 -11.14
N ARG A 183 -37.76 17.80 -10.04
CA ARG A 183 -38.91 18.42 -9.35
C ARG A 183 -38.60 18.55 -7.87
N ALA A 184 -38.89 19.72 -7.31
CA ALA A 184 -38.71 20.05 -5.91
C ALA A 184 -39.43 19.03 -5.00
N GLU A 185 -38.67 18.15 -4.35
CA GLU A 185 -39.16 17.31 -3.27
C GLU A 185 -38.31 17.57 -2.03
N THR A 186 -39.02 17.84 -0.93
CA THR A 186 -38.51 18.16 0.39
C THR A 186 -37.64 17.03 0.92
N LEU A 187 -36.37 17.33 1.28
CA LEU A 187 -35.52 16.45 2.08
C LEU A 187 -36.31 15.97 3.30
N THR A 188 -36.50 14.66 3.44
CA THR A 188 -37.21 14.10 4.59
C THR A 188 -36.26 14.04 5.79
N ARG A 189 -36.81 14.00 7.02
CA ARG A 189 -36.04 13.85 8.28
C ARG A 189 -35.15 12.58 8.32
N ALA A 190 -35.40 11.62 7.42
CA ALA A 190 -34.56 10.43 7.25
C ALA A 190 -33.18 10.75 6.64
N ASP A 191 -33.05 11.83 5.86
CA ASP A 191 -31.80 12.21 5.19
C ASP A 191 -30.85 13.02 6.09
N SER A 192 -31.32 13.54 7.24
CA SER A 192 -30.53 14.37 8.17
C SER A 192 -29.73 13.59 9.23
N ASN A 193 -29.85 12.27 9.27
CA ASN A 193 -29.26 11.40 10.29
C ASN A 193 -28.08 10.54 9.79
N LYS A 194 -27.60 10.80 8.56
CA LYS A 194 -26.48 10.09 7.96
C LYS A 194 -25.13 10.72 8.36
N TRP A 195 -24.17 9.88 8.66
CA TRP A 195 -22.82 10.23 9.10
C TRP A 195 -21.78 9.49 8.25
N ASP A 196 -20.72 10.18 7.86
CA ASP A 196 -19.52 9.57 7.33
C ASP A 196 -18.55 9.30 8.49
N MET A 197 -17.99 8.10 8.55
CA MET A 197 -17.05 7.69 9.58
C MET A 197 -15.66 7.49 9.03
N VAL A 198 -14.66 7.98 9.75
CA VAL A 198 -13.26 7.69 9.53
C VAL A 198 -12.68 7.09 10.80
N VAL A 199 -11.97 5.97 10.67
CA VAL A 199 -11.23 5.35 11.78
C VAL A 199 -9.74 5.41 11.45
N VAL A 200 -8.91 5.83 12.40
CA VAL A 200 -7.45 5.85 12.24
C VAL A 200 -6.80 5.16 13.44
N LEU A 201 -5.92 4.21 13.16
CA LEU A 201 -5.00 3.61 14.14
C LEU A 201 -3.59 4.12 13.85
N SER A 202 -2.90 4.66 14.85
CA SER A 202 -1.54 5.21 14.69
C SER A 202 -0.62 4.72 15.81
N ASN A 203 0.68 4.60 15.50
CA ASN A 203 1.71 4.38 16.51
C ASN A 203 2.14 5.74 17.08
N LEU A 204 2.12 5.88 18.42
CA LEU A 204 2.51 7.13 19.10
C LEU A 204 4.03 7.23 19.30
N ASN A 205 4.80 6.20 18.97
CA ASN A 205 6.27 6.27 18.91
C ASN A 205 6.69 7.27 17.80
N PRO A 206 7.40 8.37 18.13
CA PRO A 206 7.81 9.37 17.16
C PRO A 206 8.72 8.86 16.03
N GLU A 207 9.39 7.72 16.23
CA GLU A 207 10.24 7.09 15.21
C GLU A 207 9.43 6.18 14.26
N SER A 208 8.17 5.91 14.57
CA SER A 208 7.27 5.09 13.76
C SER A 208 6.45 5.96 12.82
N ASN A 209 6.42 5.57 11.55
CA ASN A 209 5.51 6.15 10.55
C ASN A 209 4.24 5.31 10.35
N PHE A 210 3.94 4.40 11.28
CA PHE A 210 2.80 3.51 11.17
C PHE A 210 1.48 4.24 11.43
N SER A 211 0.62 4.25 10.41
CA SER A 211 -0.80 4.54 10.57
C SER A 211 -1.63 3.70 9.61
N THR A 212 -2.86 3.40 10.01
CA THR A 212 -3.87 2.77 9.15
C THR A 212 -5.15 3.56 9.24
N ARG A 213 -5.84 3.69 8.11
CA ARG A 213 -7.06 4.48 7.96
C ARG A 213 -8.16 3.63 7.33
N TRP A 214 -9.37 3.77 7.84
CA TRP A 214 -10.58 3.16 7.30
C TRP A 214 -11.70 4.20 7.20
N GLU A 215 -12.60 4.02 6.24
CA GLU A 215 -13.70 4.96 5.97
C GLU A 215 -15.00 4.18 5.68
N ALA A 216 -16.12 4.69 6.18
CA ALA A 216 -17.46 4.21 5.87
C ALA A 216 -18.39 5.42 5.69
N LYS A 217 -19.39 5.32 4.81
CA LYS A 217 -20.26 6.44 4.45
C LYS A 217 -21.72 6.15 4.76
N GLU A 218 -22.48 7.21 4.96
CA GLU A 218 -23.94 7.18 5.09
C GLU A 218 -24.49 6.33 6.26
N LEU A 219 -23.78 6.33 7.37
CA LEU A 219 -24.11 5.56 8.56
C LEU A 219 -25.19 6.25 9.36
N ALA A 220 -26.13 5.48 9.89
CA ALA A 220 -27.21 6.02 10.70
C ALA A 220 -27.21 5.36 12.07
N PHE A 221 -27.59 6.14 13.08
CA PHE A 221 -28.05 5.58 14.34
C PHE A 221 -29.44 4.98 14.12
N SER A 222 -29.65 3.73 14.54
CA SER A 222 -30.90 3.00 14.30
C SER A 222 -32.10 3.64 15.02
N GLU A 223 -31.87 4.23 16.19
CA GLU A 223 -32.90 4.86 17.03
C GLU A 223 -32.37 6.07 17.82
N GLY A 224 -33.26 7.01 18.15
CA GLY A 224 -32.96 8.16 19.02
C GLY A 224 -32.48 9.43 18.30
N PRO A 225 -32.55 10.61 18.98
CA PRO A 225 -32.07 11.87 18.41
C PRO A 225 -30.54 11.89 18.34
N VAL A 226 -29.96 12.40 17.26
CA VAL A 226 -28.48 12.50 17.08
C VAL A 226 -27.95 13.90 17.32
N ASP A 227 -28.74 14.75 17.97
CA ASP A 227 -28.40 16.16 18.21
C ASP A 227 -27.35 16.32 19.34
N GLN A 228 -27.20 15.29 20.16
CA GLN A 228 -26.25 15.19 21.26
C GLN A 228 -25.62 13.79 21.26
N LEU A 229 -24.30 13.72 21.09
CA LEU A 229 -23.54 12.47 21.11
C LEU A 229 -22.59 12.46 22.32
N PHE A 230 -22.50 11.32 22.98
CA PHE A 230 -21.57 11.07 24.07
C PHE A 230 -20.45 10.18 23.56
N GLY A 231 -19.21 10.54 23.86
CA GLY A 231 -18.09 9.62 23.68
C GLY A 231 -18.21 8.46 24.65
N MET A 232 -17.77 7.29 24.20
CA MET A 232 -17.98 6.04 24.92
C MET A 232 -16.75 5.16 24.81
N ILE A 233 -16.46 4.47 25.91
CA ILE A 233 -15.54 3.33 25.93
C ILE A 233 -16.35 2.10 26.29
N GLN A 234 -16.23 1.05 25.48
CA GLN A 234 -16.89 -0.23 25.70
C GLN A 234 -15.88 -1.37 25.66
N ALA A 235 -16.14 -2.42 26.43
CA ALA A 235 -15.41 -3.67 26.37
C ALA A 235 -16.28 -4.77 25.76
N GLY A 236 -15.72 -5.49 24.78
CA GLY A 236 -16.39 -6.58 24.08
C GLY A 236 -16.54 -7.82 24.97
N ALA A 237 -15.44 -8.34 25.52
CA ALA A 237 -15.45 -9.45 26.47
C ALA A 237 -14.57 -9.18 27.69
N ALA A 238 -14.79 -9.98 28.73
CA ALA A 238 -13.98 -10.00 29.95
C ALA A 238 -12.49 -10.19 29.65
N ASP A 239 -11.62 -9.53 30.41
CA ASP A 239 -10.17 -9.65 30.26
C ASP A 239 -9.71 -11.12 30.43
N SER A 240 -10.31 -11.86 31.37
CA SER A 240 -10.07 -13.30 31.57
C SER A 240 -10.49 -14.18 30.38
N ASP A 241 -11.65 -13.91 29.76
CA ASP A 241 -12.13 -14.67 28.59
C ASP A 241 -11.31 -14.33 27.33
N ALA A 242 -10.80 -13.10 27.27
CA ALA A 242 -9.89 -12.63 26.24
C ALA A 242 -8.44 -13.11 26.41
N GLY A 243 -8.07 -13.64 27.57
CA GLY A 243 -6.67 -14.00 27.86
C GLY A 243 -5.75 -12.77 27.99
N VAL A 244 -6.33 -11.62 28.34
CA VAL A 244 -5.67 -10.34 28.55
C VAL A 244 -5.50 -10.13 30.06
N ALA A 245 -4.30 -9.75 30.50
CA ALA A 245 -4.01 -9.70 31.93
C ALA A 245 -4.56 -8.44 32.62
N ASN A 246 -4.45 -7.28 31.99
CA ASN A 246 -4.89 -5.94 32.42
C ASN A 246 -4.92 -4.94 31.23
N ARG A 247 -6.01 -4.82 30.46
CA ARG A 247 -6.04 -3.83 29.35
C ARG A 247 -5.77 -2.42 29.87
N LEU A 248 -4.84 -1.69 29.27
CA LEU A 248 -4.45 -0.35 29.73
C LEU A 248 -4.87 0.71 28.72
N ILE A 249 -5.70 1.65 29.18
CA ILE A 249 -6.08 2.85 28.44
C ILE A 249 -5.52 4.04 29.22
N SER A 250 -4.57 4.75 28.62
CA SER A 250 -3.90 5.87 29.27
C SER A 250 -4.61 7.19 29.04
N ARG A 251 -5.29 7.33 27.90
CA ARG A 251 -5.93 8.58 27.49
C ARG A 251 -7.24 8.33 26.77
N PHE A 252 -8.21 9.21 27.02
CA PHE A 252 -9.40 9.36 26.21
C PHE A 252 -9.52 10.81 25.75
N GLU A 253 -9.98 11.00 24.53
CA GLU A 253 -10.20 12.32 23.96
C GLU A 253 -11.51 12.37 23.20
N ILE A 254 -12.23 13.47 23.36
CA ILE A 254 -13.40 13.78 22.55
C ILE A 254 -13.36 15.26 22.15
N ASN A 255 -13.49 15.52 20.86
CA ASN A 255 -13.33 16.86 20.29
C ASN A 255 -14.12 17.00 18.97
N ASN A 256 -14.05 18.19 18.37
CA ASN A 256 -14.67 18.48 17.06
C ASN A 256 -13.66 18.52 15.90
N ASP A 257 -12.49 17.92 16.08
CA ASP A 257 -11.47 17.90 15.04
C ASP A 257 -11.98 17.08 13.85
N ALA A 258 -11.70 17.57 12.64
CA ALA A 258 -11.85 16.78 11.45
C ALA A 258 -10.88 15.60 11.49
N ALA A 259 -11.26 14.50 10.83
CA ALA A 259 -10.33 13.40 10.63
C ALA A 259 -9.08 13.95 9.91
N PRO A 260 -7.87 13.44 10.21
CA PRO A 260 -6.71 13.72 9.38
C PRO A 260 -7.09 13.51 7.92
N PRO A 261 -6.62 14.33 6.96
CA PRO A 261 -6.91 14.08 5.56
C PRO A 261 -6.45 12.66 5.22
N ALA A 262 -7.23 11.96 4.38
CA ALA A 262 -6.70 10.75 3.76
C ALA A 262 -5.35 11.13 3.11
N PRO A 263 -4.33 10.23 3.13
CA PRO A 263 -3.22 10.38 2.21
C PRO A 263 -3.87 10.64 0.86
N PRO A 264 -3.58 11.78 0.22
CA PRO A 264 -4.39 12.21 -0.90
C PRO A 264 -4.45 11.04 -1.87
N LYS A 265 -5.68 10.60 -2.18
CA LYS A 265 -5.93 9.80 -3.37
C LYS A 265 -5.65 10.77 -4.51
N THR A 266 -4.38 11.04 -4.77
CA THR A 266 -3.91 11.93 -5.83
C THR A 266 -4.16 11.18 -7.14
N TRP A 267 -5.42 10.94 -7.48
CA TRP A 267 -5.82 10.94 -8.87
C TRP A 267 -5.77 12.40 -9.28
N ASN A 268 -4.56 12.89 -9.59
CA ASN A 268 -4.27 14.24 -10.07
C ASN A 268 -4.80 14.47 -11.50
N GLY A 269 -5.97 13.91 -11.84
CA GLY A 269 -6.56 13.91 -13.18
C GLY A 269 -6.05 12.81 -14.10
N VAL A 270 -4.88 12.22 -13.83
CA VAL A 270 -4.33 11.09 -14.60
C VAL A 270 -4.53 9.81 -13.80
N ASN A 271 -5.64 9.13 -14.05
CA ASN A 271 -5.83 7.78 -13.52
C ASN A 271 -5.00 6.79 -14.34
N PHE A 272 -3.77 6.50 -13.90
CA PHE A 272 -2.84 5.61 -14.60
C PHE A 272 -3.49 4.28 -15.01
N LYS A 273 -4.30 3.69 -14.14
CA LYS A 273 -5.03 2.45 -14.43
C LYS A 273 -6.01 2.59 -15.59
N LYS A 274 -6.55 3.78 -15.87
CA LYS A 274 -7.48 4.01 -16.99
C LYS A 274 -6.87 3.72 -18.37
N TYR A 275 -5.54 3.77 -18.48
CA TYR A 275 -4.83 3.48 -19.72
C TYR A 275 -4.42 2.01 -19.82
N ILE A 276 -4.62 1.21 -18.78
CA ILE A 276 -4.42 -0.24 -18.86
C ILE A 276 -5.58 -0.80 -19.66
N LEU A 277 -5.27 -1.35 -20.83
CA LEU A 277 -6.26 -1.84 -21.78
C LEU A 277 -6.61 -3.31 -21.47
N PRO A 278 -7.81 -3.77 -21.87
CA PRO A 278 -8.12 -5.19 -21.84
C PRO A 278 -7.10 -6.01 -22.65
N MET A 279 -6.70 -7.16 -22.13
CA MET A 279 -5.79 -8.10 -22.77
C MET A 279 -6.58 -8.94 -23.79
N GLU A 280 -6.28 -8.79 -25.08
CA GLU A 280 -6.81 -9.74 -26.07
C GLU A 280 -6.26 -11.15 -25.78
N PRO A 281 -7.11 -12.19 -25.71
CA PRO A 281 -6.63 -13.55 -25.52
C PRO A 281 -5.68 -13.99 -26.65
N GLN A 282 -4.49 -14.48 -26.31
CA GLN A 282 -3.51 -15.08 -27.24
C GLN A 282 -3.86 -16.54 -27.56
N GLY A 283 -4.82 -17.12 -26.83
CA GLY A 283 -5.44 -18.41 -27.07
C GLY A 283 -6.73 -18.58 -26.27
N PRO A 284 -7.34 -19.78 -26.31
CA PRO A 284 -8.47 -20.09 -25.44
C PRO A 284 -8.09 -19.91 -23.97
N LEU A 285 -8.95 -19.24 -23.22
CA LEU A 285 -8.83 -19.21 -21.77
C LEU A 285 -9.01 -20.62 -21.20
N VAL A 286 -8.30 -20.90 -20.12
CA VAL A 286 -8.33 -22.19 -19.44
C VAL A 286 -9.08 -22.01 -18.12
N ASP A 287 -10.21 -22.70 -17.97
CA ASP A 287 -11.07 -22.69 -16.77
C ASP A 287 -10.80 -23.86 -15.81
N ILE A 288 -9.99 -24.84 -16.23
CA ILE A 288 -9.57 -26.02 -15.45
C ILE A 288 -8.09 -26.24 -15.77
N GLY A 289 -7.23 -26.39 -14.78
CA GLY A 289 -5.82 -26.49 -15.10
C GLY A 289 -4.87 -26.93 -14.01
N ILE A 290 -3.59 -26.74 -14.37
CA ILE A 290 -2.37 -27.15 -13.68
C ILE A 290 -1.87 -26.14 -12.64
N TRP A 291 -2.59 -25.04 -12.46
CA TRP A 291 -2.34 -23.99 -11.47
C TRP A 291 -3.39 -24.04 -10.36
N GLY A 292 -3.22 -23.28 -9.28
CA GLY A 292 -4.27 -23.13 -8.27
C GLY A 292 -5.59 -22.61 -8.84
N GLU A 293 -6.72 -23.11 -8.31
CA GLU A 293 -8.08 -22.75 -8.81
C GLU A 293 -8.39 -21.25 -8.72
N ALA A 294 -7.71 -20.51 -7.84
CA ALA A 294 -7.96 -19.10 -7.59
C ALA A 294 -7.59 -18.14 -8.75
N ILE A 295 -6.86 -18.63 -9.76
CA ILE A 295 -6.40 -17.83 -10.91
C ILE A 295 -7.08 -18.23 -12.22
N LEU A 296 -8.17 -18.99 -12.16
CA LEU A 296 -8.93 -19.41 -13.33
C LEU A 296 -10.15 -18.47 -13.51
N PRO A 297 -10.53 -18.13 -14.75
CA PRO A 297 -9.86 -18.46 -16.00
C PRO A 297 -8.64 -17.59 -16.32
N ARG A 298 -7.71 -18.13 -17.11
CA ARG A 298 -6.48 -17.43 -17.53
C ARG A 298 -6.02 -17.83 -18.93
N ASP A 299 -5.20 -16.99 -19.54
CA ASP A 299 -4.55 -17.27 -20.81
C ASP A 299 -3.12 -17.83 -20.62
N PRO A 300 -2.87 -19.12 -20.90
CA PRO A 300 -1.52 -19.70 -20.82
C PRO A 300 -0.58 -19.18 -21.91
N LYS A 301 -1.10 -18.54 -22.96
CA LYS A 301 -0.31 -17.99 -24.07
C LYS A 301 0.03 -16.51 -23.90
N ASN A 302 -0.52 -15.83 -22.89
CA ASN A 302 -0.09 -14.48 -22.55
C ASN A 302 1.27 -14.52 -21.84
N GLY A 303 2.24 -13.76 -22.37
CA GLY A 303 3.61 -13.66 -21.88
C GLY A 303 4.38 -14.98 -21.98
N ILE A 304 5.06 -15.36 -20.90
CA ILE A 304 5.82 -16.62 -20.81
C ILE A 304 5.36 -17.43 -19.60
N GLU A 305 5.14 -18.72 -19.82
CA GLU A 305 4.70 -19.68 -18.82
C GLU A 305 5.28 -21.06 -19.14
N ASP A 306 5.49 -21.88 -18.12
CA ASP A 306 5.68 -23.32 -18.33
C ASP A 306 4.30 -23.97 -18.46
N PRO A 307 3.92 -24.45 -19.67
CA PRO A 307 2.59 -25.00 -19.92
C PRO A 307 2.32 -26.31 -19.16
N THR A 308 3.32 -26.85 -18.46
CA THR A 308 3.18 -28.04 -17.62
C THR A 308 3.19 -27.74 -16.11
N MET A 309 3.68 -26.56 -15.70
CA MET A 309 3.98 -26.23 -14.29
C MET A 309 4.81 -27.33 -13.60
N LYS A 310 5.85 -27.83 -14.27
CA LYS A 310 6.72 -28.91 -13.74
C LYS A 310 8.20 -28.63 -13.86
N ASN A 311 8.59 -27.71 -14.72
CA ASN A 311 9.98 -27.44 -15.03
C ASN A 311 10.39 -26.08 -14.52
N TRP A 312 9.61 -25.03 -14.79
CA TRP A 312 10.10 -23.65 -14.68
C TRP A 312 9.14 -22.68 -14.00
N CYS A 313 9.74 -21.79 -13.21
CA CYS A 313 9.18 -20.54 -12.72
C CYS A 313 9.87 -19.38 -13.44
N TYR A 314 9.10 -18.39 -13.88
CA TYR A 314 9.60 -17.19 -14.59
C TYR A 314 9.34 -15.92 -13.79
N TRP A 315 10.30 -15.00 -13.82
CA TRP A 315 10.24 -13.73 -13.09
C TRP A 315 11.09 -12.66 -13.77
N ASP A 316 10.84 -11.40 -13.42
CA ASP A 316 11.52 -10.21 -13.97
C ASP A 316 11.40 -10.10 -15.49
N GLY A 317 12.16 -9.16 -16.05
CA GLY A 317 12.46 -9.13 -17.47
C GLY A 317 11.91 -7.94 -18.20
N SER A 318 12.48 -7.71 -19.38
CA SER A 318 12.08 -6.68 -20.32
C SER A 318 11.95 -7.26 -21.72
N ILE A 319 11.20 -6.55 -22.56
CA ILE A 319 10.98 -6.91 -23.97
C ILE A 319 11.80 -5.95 -24.84
N VAL A 320 12.51 -6.50 -25.82
CA VAL A 320 13.19 -5.75 -26.87
C VAL A 320 12.74 -6.28 -28.22
N LYS A 321 12.35 -5.39 -29.14
CA LYS A 321 12.02 -5.75 -30.52
C LYS A 321 13.26 -5.70 -31.40
N ASP A 322 13.43 -6.70 -32.24
CA ASP A 322 14.52 -6.74 -33.21
C ASP A 322 14.15 -6.04 -34.54
N ASP A 323 15.14 -5.89 -35.41
CA ASP A 323 14.97 -5.25 -36.72
C ASP A 323 14.07 -6.07 -37.69
N HIS A 324 13.76 -7.32 -37.33
CA HIS A 324 12.84 -8.19 -38.06
C HIS A 324 11.42 -8.19 -37.46
N GLY A 325 11.17 -7.38 -36.43
CA GLY A 325 9.89 -7.25 -35.77
C GLY A 325 9.56 -8.37 -34.77
N LYS A 326 10.53 -9.23 -34.42
CA LYS A 326 10.36 -10.23 -33.36
C LYS A 326 10.57 -9.62 -31.99
N TYR A 327 9.87 -10.15 -31.00
CA TYR A 327 9.94 -9.70 -29.62
C TYR A 327 10.81 -10.66 -28.80
N HIS A 328 11.81 -10.10 -28.13
CA HIS A 328 12.78 -10.82 -27.31
C HIS A 328 12.54 -10.45 -25.85
N MET A 329 12.12 -11.43 -25.05
CA MET A 329 12.03 -11.28 -23.60
C MET A 329 13.31 -11.80 -22.95
N TYR A 330 13.95 -10.96 -22.16
CA TYR A 330 15.12 -11.29 -21.37
C TYR A 330 14.73 -11.33 -19.91
N ALA A 331 14.72 -12.49 -19.28
CA ALA A 331 14.08 -12.69 -17.97
C ALA A 331 14.89 -13.61 -17.05
N SER A 332 14.41 -13.74 -15.81
CA SER A 332 14.91 -14.69 -14.82
C SER A 332 14.08 -15.97 -14.86
N ARG A 333 14.74 -17.12 -14.66
CA ARG A 333 14.10 -18.43 -14.54
C ARG A 333 14.78 -19.27 -13.46
N TRP A 334 14.02 -20.08 -12.75
CA TRP A 334 14.53 -21.18 -11.93
C TRP A 334 13.63 -22.40 -12.02
N THR A 335 14.09 -23.54 -11.52
CA THR A 335 13.32 -24.79 -11.58
C THR A 335 12.10 -24.75 -10.66
N GLN A 336 10.97 -25.28 -11.12
CA GLN A 336 9.72 -25.35 -10.35
C GLN A 336 9.84 -26.24 -9.10
N ALA A 337 10.83 -27.15 -9.06
CA ALA A 337 11.20 -27.91 -7.87
C ALA A 337 11.69 -27.02 -6.69
N GLN A 338 11.88 -25.72 -6.91
CA GLN A 338 12.32 -24.77 -5.89
C GLN A 338 11.25 -23.69 -5.65
N PRO A 339 10.77 -23.53 -4.41
CA PRO A 339 9.77 -22.52 -4.11
C PRO A 339 10.33 -21.12 -4.29
N HIS A 340 9.49 -20.15 -4.62
CA HIS A 340 9.91 -18.77 -4.87
C HIS A 340 10.81 -18.20 -3.76
N GLY A 341 10.55 -18.55 -2.49
CA GLY A 341 11.34 -18.06 -1.34
C GLY A 341 12.84 -18.39 -1.37
N SER A 342 13.26 -19.46 -2.06
CA SER A 342 14.65 -19.91 -2.24
C SER A 342 15.07 -19.98 -3.71
N GLY A 343 14.15 -20.28 -4.63
CA GLY A 343 14.43 -20.51 -6.04
C GLY A 343 15.17 -19.35 -6.70
N TRP A 344 14.70 -18.12 -6.52
CA TRP A 344 15.44 -16.97 -7.06
C TRP A 344 16.78 -16.73 -6.35
N LYS A 345 16.84 -17.03 -5.05
CA LYS A 345 18.04 -16.80 -4.23
C LYS A 345 19.16 -17.74 -4.53
N ASP A 346 18.88 -18.96 -4.99
CA ASP A 346 19.89 -20.02 -5.10
C ASP A 346 20.02 -20.56 -6.52
N HIS A 347 18.95 -20.51 -7.31
CA HIS A 347 18.84 -21.22 -8.58
C HIS A 347 18.51 -20.32 -9.77
N SER A 348 18.30 -19.01 -9.57
CA SER A 348 17.95 -18.11 -10.67
C SER A 348 19.04 -18.05 -11.74
N LYS A 349 18.59 -18.19 -12.99
CA LYS A 349 19.38 -18.10 -14.21
C LYS A 349 18.75 -17.08 -15.15
N ALA A 350 19.58 -16.45 -15.97
CA ALA A 350 19.10 -15.60 -17.05
C ALA A 350 18.73 -16.44 -18.29
N ILE A 351 17.57 -16.11 -18.86
CA ILE A 351 17.05 -16.76 -20.07
C ILE A 351 16.71 -15.73 -21.14
N HIS A 352 16.57 -16.24 -22.36
CA HIS A 352 16.04 -15.51 -23.50
C HIS A 352 14.84 -16.27 -24.03
N ALA A 353 13.75 -15.55 -24.32
CA ALA A 353 12.57 -16.08 -24.97
C ALA A 353 12.15 -15.21 -26.15
N VAL A 354 11.49 -15.81 -27.14
CA VAL A 354 11.10 -15.13 -28.40
C VAL A 354 9.63 -15.32 -28.69
N SER A 355 8.97 -14.26 -29.17
CA SER A 355 7.64 -14.32 -29.74
C SER A 355 7.53 -13.51 -31.05
N ASP A 356 6.57 -13.87 -31.89
CA ASP A 356 6.16 -13.08 -33.06
C ASP A 356 5.14 -11.99 -32.67
N HIS A 357 4.62 -12.03 -31.44
CA HIS A 357 3.65 -11.06 -30.92
C HIS A 357 4.12 -10.52 -29.55
N VAL A 358 3.96 -9.23 -29.32
CA VAL A 358 4.39 -8.57 -28.06
C VAL A 358 3.75 -9.20 -26.82
N MET A 359 2.50 -9.65 -26.93
CA MET A 359 1.77 -10.31 -25.83
C MET A 359 2.07 -11.80 -25.68
N GLY A 360 2.91 -12.39 -26.53
CA GLY A 360 3.26 -13.80 -26.49
C GLY A 360 2.44 -14.70 -27.44
N PRO A 361 2.54 -16.03 -27.31
CA PRO A 361 3.37 -16.73 -26.33
C PRO A 361 4.85 -16.58 -26.62
N TYR A 362 5.65 -16.35 -25.58
CA TYR A 362 7.10 -16.35 -25.66
C TYR A 362 7.64 -17.78 -25.48
N GLN A 363 8.50 -18.20 -26.40
CA GLN A 363 9.16 -19.49 -26.36
C GLN A 363 10.54 -19.34 -25.73
N ASP A 364 10.75 -19.97 -24.57
CA ASP A 364 12.05 -20.06 -23.91
C ASP A 364 13.09 -20.74 -24.81
N ARG A 365 14.20 -20.05 -25.09
CA ARG A 365 15.32 -20.52 -25.92
C ARG A 365 16.51 -21.02 -25.09
N GLY A 366 16.40 -21.00 -23.77
CA GLY A 366 17.42 -21.46 -22.82
C GLY A 366 18.25 -20.32 -22.23
N LEU A 367 19.38 -20.71 -21.65
CA LEU A 367 20.28 -19.80 -20.95
C LEU A 367 21.01 -18.87 -21.93
N THR A 368 21.17 -17.61 -21.56
CA THR A 368 21.84 -16.59 -22.39
C THR A 368 23.36 -16.66 -22.35
N TRP A 369 23.94 -17.08 -21.22
CA TRP A 369 25.39 -17.28 -21.04
C TRP A 369 25.70 -18.57 -20.25
N PRO A 370 25.44 -19.76 -20.81
CA PRO A 370 25.64 -21.02 -20.08
C PRO A 370 27.11 -21.24 -19.66
N HIS A 371 28.07 -20.66 -20.37
CA HIS A 371 29.50 -20.79 -20.07
C HIS A 371 29.97 -19.90 -18.92
N TRP A 372 29.22 -18.84 -18.58
CA TRP A 372 29.57 -17.95 -17.49
C TRP A 372 28.73 -18.30 -16.26
N LYS A 373 29.37 -18.91 -15.25
CA LYS A 373 28.73 -19.33 -13.99
C LYS A 373 27.40 -20.06 -14.22
N GLU A 374 27.36 -20.92 -15.24
CA GLU A 374 26.18 -21.70 -15.61
C GLU A 374 24.91 -20.86 -15.82
N GLY A 375 25.02 -19.67 -16.43
CA GLY A 375 23.89 -18.79 -16.68
C GLY A 375 23.39 -18.02 -15.46
N LEU A 376 24.17 -17.92 -14.38
CA LEU A 376 23.78 -17.17 -13.16
C LEU A 376 23.30 -15.76 -13.53
N GLY A 377 22.11 -15.41 -13.06
CA GLY A 377 21.50 -14.10 -13.29
C GLY A 377 20.15 -14.01 -12.59
N HIS A 378 19.81 -12.85 -12.06
CA HIS A 378 18.51 -12.51 -11.49
C HIS A 378 18.23 -11.03 -11.70
N ASN A 379 16.97 -10.58 -11.53
CA ASN A 379 16.54 -9.23 -11.86
C ASN A 379 17.03 -8.80 -13.24
N VAL A 380 16.87 -9.70 -14.21
CA VAL A 380 17.40 -9.52 -15.56
C VAL A 380 16.66 -8.39 -16.25
N ILE A 381 17.39 -7.41 -16.78
CA ILE A 381 16.85 -6.34 -17.64
C ILE A 381 17.65 -6.31 -18.92
N GLY A 382 16.98 -6.56 -20.04
CA GLY A 382 17.53 -6.41 -21.38
C GLY A 382 17.23 -5.06 -22.02
N LEU A 383 18.10 -4.61 -22.91
CA LEU A 383 17.96 -3.36 -23.67
C LEU A 383 18.75 -3.42 -24.98
N ARG A 384 18.39 -2.53 -25.92
CA ARG A 384 19.24 -2.17 -27.06
C ARG A 384 20.13 -0.99 -26.65
N MET A 385 21.43 -1.11 -26.93
CA MET A 385 22.44 -0.09 -26.64
C MET A 385 22.48 0.98 -27.74
N PHE A 386 23.13 2.11 -27.47
CA PHE A 386 23.34 3.16 -28.47
C PHE A 386 24.21 2.73 -29.65
N ASP A 387 25.02 1.67 -29.48
CA ASP A 387 25.86 1.08 -30.53
C ASP A 387 25.21 -0.13 -31.22
N ASP A 388 23.87 -0.22 -31.15
CA ASP A 388 23.02 -1.27 -31.71
C ASP A 388 23.19 -2.68 -31.14
N ARG A 389 24.11 -2.89 -30.19
CA ARG A 389 24.21 -4.17 -29.50
C ARG A 389 23.04 -4.39 -28.55
N TYR A 390 22.76 -5.66 -28.28
CA TYR A 390 21.83 -6.08 -27.25
C TYR A 390 22.60 -6.29 -25.96
N ALA A 391 22.06 -5.78 -24.86
CA ALA A 391 22.64 -5.94 -23.53
C ALA A 391 21.64 -6.58 -22.57
N MET A 392 22.17 -7.29 -21.58
CA MET A 392 21.42 -7.78 -20.42
C MET A 392 22.18 -7.42 -19.15
N VAL A 393 21.49 -6.77 -18.22
CA VAL A 393 22.00 -6.40 -16.89
C VAL A 393 21.39 -7.31 -15.84
N THR A 394 22.20 -7.71 -14.87
CA THR A 394 21.79 -8.59 -13.76
C THR A 394 22.03 -7.93 -12.41
N SER A 395 21.24 -8.27 -11.40
CA SER A 395 21.42 -7.79 -10.03
C SER A 395 20.96 -8.81 -8.98
N ASP A 396 21.08 -8.48 -7.69
CA ASP A 396 20.81 -9.33 -6.50
C ASP A 396 21.70 -10.57 -6.34
N ARG A 397 21.74 -11.45 -7.35
CA ARG A 397 22.60 -12.64 -7.40
C ARG A 397 23.99 -12.34 -7.94
N THR A 398 24.14 -11.16 -8.54
CA THR A 398 25.34 -10.68 -9.21
C THR A 398 25.60 -9.24 -8.77
N ARG A 399 26.77 -8.68 -9.10
CA ARG A 399 27.18 -7.34 -8.65
C ARG A 399 26.69 -6.21 -9.56
N GLY A 400 26.03 -6.53 -10.67
CA GLY A 400 25.74 -5.57 -11.75
C GLY A 400 26.40 -5.95 -13.07
N GLU A 401 26.63 -7.23 -13.33
CA GLU A 401 27.24 -7.69 -14.57
C GLU A 401 26.36 -7.37 -15.79
N VAL A 402 27.03 -6.89 -16.84
CA VAL A 402 26.46 -6.56 -18.16
C VAL A 402 26.99 -7.56 -19.17
N PHE A 403 26.09 -8.20 -19.89
CA PHE A 403 26.38 -9.12 -20.99
C PHE A 403 25.91 -8.50 -22.30
N VAL A 404 26.66 -8.70 -23.39
CA VAL A 404 26.37 -8.09 -24.68
C VAL A 404 26.43 -9.08 -25.84
N SER A 405 25.66 -8.80 -26.88
CA SER A 405 25.63 -9.54 -28.14
C SER A 405 25.34 -8.59 -29.31
N ASN A 406 25.88 -8.90 -30.49
CA ASN A 406 25.52 -8.23 -31.75
C ASN A 406 24.22 -8.77 -32.37
N ASN A 407 23.64 -9.82 -31.77
CA ASN A 407 22.42 -10.47 -32.22
C ASN A 407 21.45 -10.60 -31.04
N PRO A 408 20.14 -10.33 -31.22
CA PRO A 408 19.16 -10.36 -30.13
C PRO A 408 19.00 -11.74 -29.48
N SER A 409 19.39 -12.81 -30.17
CA SER A 409 19.37 -14.19 -29.65
C SER A 409 20.72 -14.66 -29.12
N GLY A 410 21.71 -13.78 -29.00
CA GLY A 410 23.06 -14.12 -28.56
C GLY A 410 23.97 -14.65 -29.67
N PRO A 411 25.12 -15.25 -29.32
CA PRO A 411 25.56 -15.54 -27.95
C PRO A 411 25.91 -14.27 -27.17
N PHE A 412 25.52 -14.23 -25.90
CA PHE A 412 25.87 -13.12 -25.00
C PHE A 412 27.21 -13.40 -24.31
N THR A 413 28.05 -12.36 -24.22
CA THR A 413 29.37 -12.42 -23.59
C THR A 413 29.49 -11.35 -22.50
N LEU A 414 30.25 -11.64 -21.43
CA LEU A 414 30.45 -10.67 -20.35
C LEU A 414 31.20 -9.45 -20.88
N LEU A 415 30.57 -8.27 -20.79
CA LEU A 415 31.22 -6.99 -21.05
C LEU A 415 31.98 -6.51 -19.80
N GLY A 416 31.37 -6.63 -18.63
CA GLY A 416 31.97 -6.20 -17.37
C GLY A 416 30.94 -6.05 -16.25
N GLU A 417 31.37 -5.47 -15.13
CA GLU A 417 30.53 -5.11 -13.99
C GLU A 417 30.30 -3.59 -13.98
N ILE A 418 29.05 -3.17 -13.75
CA ILE A 418 28.68 -1.76 -13.54
C ILE A 418 29.56 -1.14 -12.45
N LYS A 419 30.15 0.01 -12.76
CA LYS A 419 30.93 0.85 -11.85
C LYS A 419 30.08 2.03 -11.42
N TRP A 420 30.14 2.39 -10.16
CA TRP A 420 29.41 3.53 -9.64
C TRP A 420 30.16 4.23 -8.52
N GLU A 421 29.78 5.49 -8.31
CA GLU A 421 30.37 6.38 -7.32
C GLU A 421 29.26 7.01 -6.48
N ALA A 422 29.48 7.08 -5.17
CA ALA A 422 28.48 7.61 -4.24
C ALA A 422 28.22 9.11 -4.45
N ASN A 423 29.18 9.85 -5.01
CA ASN A 423 29.03 11.26 -5.38
C ASN A 423 28.43 12.15 -4.25
N GLY A 424 28.91 11.94 -3.02
CA GLY A 424 28.43 12.66 -1.83
C GLY A 424 27.14 12.09 -1.19
N PHE A 425 26.51 11.09 -1.80
CA PHE A 425 25.33 10.42 -1.27
C PHE A 425 25.67 9.17 -0.47
N ASN A 426 24.67 8.60 0.22
CA ASN A 426 24.80 7.34 0.93
C ASN A 426 25.05 6.18 -0.06
N PRO A 427 26.18 5.44 0.03
CA PRO A 427 26.47 4.29 -0.83
C PRO A 427 25.39 3.19 -0.79
N GLY A 428 24.62 3.10 0.31
CA GLY A 428 23.50 2.18 0.46
C GLY A 428 22.33 2.43 -0.52
N LEU A 429 22.31 3.58 -1.20
CA LEU A 429 21.32 3.87 -2.24
C LEU A 429 21.59 3.07 -3.53
N ALA A 430 22.85 2.74 -3.83
CA ALA A 430 23.21 1.99 -5.04
C ALA A 430 23.23 0.47 -4.81
N ALA A 431 23.68 0.02 -3.63
CA ALA A 431 23.85 -1.40 -3.33
C ALA A 431 23.67 -1.74 -1.85
N TYR A 432 23.33 -3.01 -1.57
CA TYR A 432 23.13 -3.51 -0.21
C TYR A 432 24.36 -3.34 0.70
N GLN A 433 24.15 -3.51 2.00
CA GLN A 433 25.20 -3.52 3.01
C GLN A 433 26.06 -2.23 2.98
N GLY A 434 25.41 -1.09 2.76
CA GLY A 434 26.08 0.21 2.68
C GLY A 434 27.03 0.32 1.50
N GLY A 435 26.64 -0.18 0.32
CA GLY A 435 27.45 -0.13 -0.90
C GLY A 435 28.46 -1.26 -1.08
N LYS A 436 28.56 -2.20 -0.13
CA LYS A 436 29.52 -3.32 -0.18
C LYS A 436 28.94 -4.61 -0.78
N GLY A 437 27.62 -4.73 -0.76
CA GLY A 437 26.89 -5.87 -1.30
C GLY A 437 26.55 -5.70 -2.78
N ASN A 438 25.61 -6.51 -3.24
CA ASN A 438 25.12 -6.46 -4.61
C ASN A 438 24.19 -5.26 -4.83
N MET A 439 24.18 -4.74 -6.06
CA MET A 439 23.08 -3.89 -6.53
C MET A 439 21.79 -4.72 -6.54
N SER A 440 20.64 -4.06 -6.46
CA SER A 440 19.33 -4.72 -6.35
C SER A 440 18.30 -4.03 -7.21
N ASN A 441 17.44 -4.82 -7.85
CA ASN A 441 16.33 -4.41 -8.72
C ASN A 441 16.77 -3.30 -9.69
N VAL A 442 17.93 -3.50 -10.33
CA VAL A 442 18.54 -2.52 -11.22
C VAL A 442 17.70 -2.39 -12.48
N MET A 443 17.08 -1.22 -12.67
CA MET A 443 16.52 -0.80 -13.95
C MET A 443 17.54 0.08 -14.65
N ILE A 444 17.88 -0.24 -15.89
CA ILE A 444 18.80 0.54 -16.73
C ILE A 444 18.06 1.09 -17.95
N ILE A 445 18.30 2.36 -18.26
CA ILE A 445 17.60 3.06 -19.34
C ILE A 445 18.63 3.80 -20.21
N PRO A 446 18.69 3.53 -21.53
CA PRO A 446 19.35 4.42 -22.46
C PRO A 446 18.53 5.71 -22.56
N ARG A 447 19.12 6.84 -22.19
CA ARG A 447 18.44 8.13 -22.17
C ARG A 447 18.39 8.74 -23.57
N HIS A 448 17.40 9.60 -23.80
CA HIS A 448 17.25 10.35 -25.05
C HIS A 448 18.43 11.31 -25.33
N ASP A 449 19.22 11.65 -24.30
CA ASP A 449 20.40 12.53 -24.40
C ASP A 449 21.73 11.77 -24.56
N GLY A 450 21.70 10.47 -24.88
CA GLY A 450 22.89 9.66 -25.15
C GLY A 450 23.62 9.11 -23.91
N ARG A 451 23.08 9.36 -22.72
CA ARG A 451 23.62 8.86 -21.44
C ARG A 451 22.91 7.60 -20.98
N TYR A 452 23.48 6.90 -19.99
CA TYR A 452 22.77 5.80 -19.32
C TYR A 452 22.28 6.22 -17.94
N MET A 453 21.05 5.82 -17.62
CA MET A 453 20.44 6.00 -16.31
C MET A 453 20.27 4.65 -15.64
N ILE A 454 20.61 4.57 -14.35
CA ILE A 454 20.20 3.47 -13.48
C ILE A 454 19.26 4.01 -12.41
N VAL A 455 18.20 3.25 -12.15
CA VAL A 455 17.38 3.37 -10.96
C VAL A 455 17.43 2.02 -10.25
N ALA A 456 18.14 1.95 -9.12
CA ALA A 456 18.23 0.75 -8.29
C ALA A 456 17.07 0.69 -7.29
N ARG A 457 16.93 -0.40 -6.52
CA ARG A 457 15.84 -0.62 -5.54
C ARG A 457 15.48 0.59 -4.66
N SER A 458 16.47 1.39 -4.28
CA SER A 458 16.27 2.60 -3.46
C SER A 458 15.45 3.69 -4.15
N THR A 459 15.31 3.63 -5.48
CA THR A 459 14.82 4.68 -6.39
C THR A 459 15.78 5.84 -6.62
N ALA A 460 16.98 5.84 -6.03
CA ALA A 460 17.97 6.86 -6.34
C ALA A 460 18.38 6.79 -7.82
N VAL A 461 18.47 7.96 -8.45
CA VAL A 461 18.90 8.11 -9.84
C VAL A 461 20.42 8.10 -9.88
N MET A 462 20.96 7.33 -10.83
CA MET A 462 22.38 7.25 -11.10
C MET A 462 22.63 7.47 -12.59
N ILE A 463 23.60 8.32 -12.95
CA ILE A 463 23.87 8.70 -14.34
C ILE A 463 25.30 8.34 -14.71
N SER A 464 25.45 7.66 -15.85
CA SER A 464 26.73 7.46 -16.52
C SER A 464 26.84 8.35 -17.75
N GLU A 465 27.94 9.09 -17.82
CA GLU A 465 28.39 9.84 -18.99
C GLU A 465 29.32 8.97 -19.88
N ASP A 466 29.76 7.81 -19.39
CA ASP A 466 30.83 6.99 -19.99
C ASP A 466 30.34 5.57 -20.33
N GLY A 467 29.20 5.51 -21.02
CA GLY A 467 28.64 4.26 -21.52
C GLY A 467 28.03 3.35 -20.44
N ILE A 468 27.66 2.14 -20.86
CA ILE A 468 26.80 1.23 -20.09
C ILE A 468 27.46 0.68 -18.82
N LEU A 469 28.79 0.62 -18.75
CA LEU A 469 29.51 0.13 -17.57
C LEU A 469 29.75 1.23 -16.52
N GLY A 470 29.50 2.50 -16.83
CA GLY A 470 29.79 3.59 -15.91
C GLY A 470 31.22 4.16 -16.02
N PRO A 471 31.64 4.99 -15.06
CA PRO A 471 31.04 5.10 -13.73
C PRO A 471 29.69 5.82 -13.71
N TYR A 472 28.71 5.23 -13.02
CA TYR A 472 27.45 5.89 -12.69
C TYR A 472 27.58 6.70 -11.40
N LYS A 473 27.29 7.99 -11.43
CA LYS A 473 27.26 8.83 -10.23
C LYS A 473 25.85 8.85 -9.66
N ILE A 474 25.71 8.66 -8.34
CA ILE A 474 24.43 8.93 -7.66
C ILE A 474 24.17 10.44 -7.75
N VAL A 475 23.01 10.83 -8.27
CA VAL A 475 22.66 12.25 -8.50
C VAL A 475 21.42 12.68 -7.72
N SER A 476 20.72 11.74 -7.09
CA SER A 476 19.59 12.02 -6.22
C SER A 476 19.59 11.10 -4.98
N ASP A 477 18.89 11.52 -3.94
CA ASP A 477 18.38 10.57 -2.94
C ASP A 477 17.19 9.79 -3.54
N ARG A 478 16.46 9.03 -2.73
CA ARG A 478 15.21 8.34 -3.12
C ARG A 478 14.22 9.37 -3.69
N VAL A 479 13.58 9.09 -4.84
CA VAL A 479 12.71 10.08 -5.53
C VAL A 479 11.54 10.56 -4.68
N TYR A 480 11.12 9.76 -3.69
CA TYR A 480 10.00 10.02 -2.80
C TYR A 480 10.42 10.51 -1.40
N LYS A 481 11.70 10.83 -1.18
CA LYS A 481 12.23 11.19 0.16
C LYS A 481 11.45 12.32 0.83
N ASP A 482 11.13 13.35 0.06
CA ASP A 482 10.48 14.57 0.58
C ASP A 482 8.96 14.54 0.39
N MET A 483 8.37 13.34 0.19
CA MET A 483 6.94 13.11 -0.03
C MET A 483 6.35 12.32 1.15
N PRO A 484 5.98 12.98 2.27
CA PRO A 484 5.54 12.31 3.50
C PRO A 484 4.26 11.48 3.33
N GLU A 485 3.46 11.75 2.29
CA GLU A 485 2.27 10.98 1.92
C GLU A 485 2.59 9.59 1.33
N ILE A 486 3.86 9.33 0.98
CA ILE A 486 4.32 8.06 0.43
C ILE A 486 5.08 7.29 1.51
N PRO A 487 4.87 5.96 1.64
CA PRO A 487 5.64 5.12 2.55
C PRO A 487 7.15 5.30 2.36
N GLN A 488 7.84 5.62 3.44
CA GLN A 488 9.28 5.90 3.41
C GLN A 488 10.16 4.65 3.52
N THR A 489 9.55 3.48 3.70
CA THR A 489 10.24 2.18 3.83
C THR A 489 9.54 1.14 2.99
N ARG A 490 10.23 0.02 2.70
CA ARG A 490 9.65 -1.14 1.99
C ARG A 490 9.11 -0.81 0.59
N MET A 491 9.61 0.27 0.00
CA MET A 491 9.46 0.60 -1.42
C MET A 491 10.51 -0.18 -2.21
N GLU A 492 10.11 -0.80 -3.31
CA GLU A 492 10.98 -1.61 -4.15
C GLU A 492 10.46 -1.71 -5.59
N ASP A 493 11.17 -2.48 -6.41
CA ASP A 493 10.81 -2.77 -7.80
C ASP A 493 10.60 -1.52 -8.68
N PRO A 494 11.53 -0.55 -8.69
CA PRO A 494 11.38 0.60 -9.56
C PRO A 494 11.35 0.17 -11.02
N THR A 495 10.44 0.78 -11.76
CA THR A 495 10.39 0.72 -13.22
C THR A 495 10.42 2.13 -13.71
N ALA A 496 11.35 2.47 -14.59
CA ALA A 496 11.39 3.79 -15.19
C ALA A 496 11.47 3.68 -16.71
N TRP A 497 10.89 4.67 -17.39
CA TRP A 497 10.87 4.75 -18.85
C TRP A 497 10.76 6.21 -19.29
N TYR A 498 10.94 6.43 -20.58
CA TYR A 498 10.76 7.73 -21.22
C TYR A 498 9.64 7.61 -22.27
N SER A 499 8.59 8.43 -22.13
CA SER A 499 7.50 8.56 -23.10
C SER A 499 6.93 9.97 -23.02
N GLY A 500 6.22 10.43 -24.06
CA GLY A 500 5.54 11.74 -24.03
C GLY A 500 6.45 12.95 -23.76
N GLY A 501 7.77 12.82 -23.99
CA GLY A 501 8.75 13.88 -23.72
C GLY A 501 9.12 14.04 -22.24
N MET A 502 8.91 13.03 -21.39
CA MET A 502 9.32 13.04 -19.99
C MET A 502 9.67 11.63 -19.47
N TYR A 503 10.33 11.57 -18.33
CA TYR A 503 10.57 10.33 -17.61
C TYR A 503 9.44 10.03 -16.65
N HIS A 504 9.12 8.76 -16.53
CA HIS A 504 8.16 8.24 -15.58
C HIS A 504 8.80 7.15 -14.73
N MET A 505 8.28 6.96 -13.52
CA MET A 505 8.68 5.88 -12.64
C MET A 505 7.47 5.27 -11.93
N LEU A 506 7.41 3.94 -11.87
CA LEU A 506 6.54 3.19 -10.97
C LEU A 506 7.37 2.60 -9.83
N VAL A 507 6.86 2.66 -8.60
CA VAL A 507 7.53 2.07 -7.43
C VAL A 507 6.51 1.35 -6.55
N ASN A 508 6.78 0.09 -6.20
CA ASN A 508 5.87 -0.75 -5.45
C ASN A 508 6.13 -0.66 -3.93
N HIS A 509 5.07 -0.57 -3.14
CA HIS A 509 5.10 -0.79 -1.70
C HIS A 509 4.52 -2.17 -1.38
N TRP A 510 5.39 -3.17 -1.19
CA TRP A 510 4.96 -4.57 -1.06
C TRP A 510 3.99 -4.86 0.10
N PRO A 511 4.10 -4.23 1.31
CA PRO A 511 3.13 -4.46 2.38
C PRO A 511 1.76 -3.86 2.05
N GLY A 512 1.76 -2.69 1.42
CA GLY A 512 0.54 -1.96 1.06
C GLY A 512 -0.08 -2.39 -0.26
N LYS A 513 0.55 -3.33 -1.01
CA LYS A 513 0.08 -3.81 -2.32
C LYS A 513 -0.28 -2.67 -3.29
N THR A 514 0.45 -1.56 -3.19
CA THR A 514 0.16 -0.29 -3.87
C THR A 514 1.38 0.13 -4.66
N THR A 515 1.18 0.50 -5.93
CA THR A 515 2.22 1.05 -6.79
C THR A 515 2.00 2.54 -6.99
N TYR A 516 3.07 3.33 -6.85
CA TYR A 516 3.05 4.78 -6.96
C TYR A 516 3.68 5.22 -8.28
N HIS A 517 3.12 6.25 -8.91
CA HIS A 517 3.62 6.85 -10.14
C HIS A 517 4.33 8.16 -9.85
N PHE A 518 5.45 8.40 -10.53
CA PHE A 518 6.21 9.63 -10.51
C PHE A 518 6.54 10.06 -11.93
N SER A 519 6.76 11.37 -12.14
CA SER A 519 7.36 11.85 -13.39
C SER A 519 8.37 12.97 -13.16
N SER A 520 9.31 13.09 -14.09
CA SER A 520 10.32 14.14 -14.16
C SER A 520 10.58 14.50 -15.62
N LYS A 521 10.86 15.77 -15.92
CA LYS A 521 11.15 16.20 -17.30
C LYS A 521 12.49 15.67 -17.81
N ASP A 522 13.51 15.65 -16.96
CA ASP A 522 14.85 15.22 -17.33
C ASP A 522 15.25 13.87 -16.72
N GLY A 523 14.42 13.31 -15.84
CA GLY A 523 14.67 12.03 -15.16
C GLY A 523 15.74 12.11 -14.08
N ILE A 524 16.21 13.32 -13.73
CA ILE A 524 17.26 13.56 -12.75
C ILE A 524 16.72 14.43 -11.61
N HIS A 525 16.07 15.54 -11.94
CA HIS A 525 15.58 16.54 -11.00
C HIS A 525 14.05 16.56 -10.94
N ASP A 526 13.51 17.24 -9.93
CA ASP A 526 12.10 17.61 -9.82
C ASP A 526 11.11 16.46 -10.09
N TRP A 527 11.43 15.27 -9.56
CA TRP A 527 10.49 14.16 -9.57
C TRP A 527 9.24 14.55 -8.81
N LYS A 528 8.09 14.50 -9.48
CA LYS A 528 6.78 14.81 -8.90
C LYS A 528 5.99 13.54 -8.68
N TYR A 529 5.36 13.43 -7.52
CA TYR A 529 4.37 12.39 -7.26
C TYR A 529 3.15 12.57 -8.15
N ARG A 530 2.73 11.50 -8.83
CA ARG A 530 1.62 11.49 -9.77
C ARG A 530 0.41 10.68 -9.31
N GLY A 531 0.46 10.10 -8.12
CA GLY A 531 -0.64 9.29 -7.61
C GLY A 531 -0.34 7.83 -7.49
N ILE A 532 -1.34 7.12 -6.98
CA ILE A 532 -1.36 5.67 -7.02
C ILE A 532 -1.58 5.25 -8.47
N ALA A 533 -0.63 4.49 -9.02
CA ALA A 533 -0.75 3.95 -10.36
C ALA A 533 -1.84 2.88 -10.42
N TYR A 534 -1.76 1.94 -9.48
CA TYR A 534 -2.75 0.89 -9.26
C TYR A 534 -2.56 0.27 -7.89
N ARG A 535 -3.62 -0.34 -7.36
CA ARG A 535 -3.54 -1.32 -6.29
C ARG A 535 -3.79 -2.71 -6.84
N LYS A 536 -3.20 -3.68 -6.15
CA LYS A 536 -3.27 -5.07 -6.57
C LYS A 536 -4.70 -5.63 -6.60
N ASP A 537 -5.56 -5.21 -5.68
CA ASP A 537 -6.94 -5.67 -5.49
C ASP A 537 -7.98 -4.95 -6.37
N GLU A 538 -7.52 -4.22 -7.38
CA GLU A 538 -8.39 -3.43 -8.26
C GLU A 538 -8.73 -4.16 -9.57
N ALA A 539 -8.45 -5.47 -9.68
CA ALA A 539 -8.68 -6.27 -10.88
C ALA A 539 -8.05 -5.60 -12.11
N LEU A 540 -6.72 -5.57 -12.08
CA LEU A 540 -5.85 -4.87 -13.03
C LEU A 540 -5.90 -5.49 -14.42
N PHE A 541 -5.97 -6.81 -14.49
CA PHE A 541 -5.89 -7.58 -15.72
C PHE A 541 -7.27 -8.08 -16.09
N ARG A 542 -7.74 -7.68 -17.27
CA ARG A 542 -9.10 -7.97 -17.75
C ARG A 542 -9.07 -8.37 -19.20
N TYR A 543 -9.97 -9.27 -19.58
CA TYR A 543 -10.26 -9.58 -20.97
C TYR A 543 -11.37 -8.65 -21.50
N PRO A 544 -11.56 -8.53 -22.83
CA PRO A 544 -12.56 -7.64 -23.43
C PRO A 544 -14.01 -7.92 -22.99
N ASP A 545 -14.31 -9.16 -22.60
CA ASP A 545 -15.63 -9.57 -22.09
C ASP A 545 -15.87 -9.20 -20.61
N GLY A 546 -14.87 -8.61 -19.95
CA GLY A 546 -14.92 -8.23 -18.54
C GLY A 546 -14.38 -9.29 -17.56
N THR A 547 -14.02 -10.48 -18.06
CA THR A 547 -13.39 -11.53 -17.26
C THR A 547 -12.09 -11.01 -16.64
N VAL A 548 -11.88 -11.29 -15.35
CA VAL A 548 -10.72 -10.80 -14.58
C VAL A 548 -9.70 -11.90 -14.44
N ASP A 549 -8.44 -11.59 -14.76
CA ASP A 549 -7.28 -12.45 -14.55
C ASP A 549 -6.55 -12.03 -13.26
N GLU A 550 -7.05 -12.50 -12.11
CA GLU A 550 -6.58 -12.07 -10.80
C GLU A 550 -5.45 -12.99 -10.29
N TRP A 551 -4.29 -12.41 -9.99
CA TRP A 551 -3.13 -13.14 -9.43
C TRP A 551 -3.00 -12.90 -7.93
N TYR A 552 -2.24 -13.69 -7.16
CA TYR A 552 -2.02 -13.44 -5.73
C TYR A 552 -0.88 -12.46 -5.43
N ILE A 553 0.14 -12.39 -6.28
CA ILE A 553 1.14 -11.31 -6.29
C ILE A 553 1.27 -10.78 -7.71
N VAL A 554 1.38 -9.46 -7.80
CA VAL A 554 1.67 -8.71 -9.02
C VAL A 554 2.82 -7.78 -8.68
N GLN A 555 3.96 -7.97 -9.31
CA GLN A 555 5.19 -7.24 -9.02
C GLN A 555 6.01 -7.04 -10.28
N ARG A 556 7.10 -6.29 -10.16
CA ARG A 556 8.09 -6.07 -11.24
C ARG A 556 7.41 -5.67 -12.56
N PRO A 557 6.62 -4.57 -12.58
CA PRO A 557 6.23 -3.99 -13.87
C PRO A 557 7.50 -3.75 -14.69
N THR A 558 7.41 -3.78 -16.01
CA THR A 558 8.46 -3.27 -16.89
C THR A 558 7.79 -2.71 -18.13
N ALA A 559 8.11 -1.46 -18.46
CA ALA A 559 7.50 -0.75 -19.57
C ALA A 559 8.15 -1.17 -20.89
N TYR A 560 7.32 -1.46 -21.89
CA TYR A 560 7.73 -1.60 -23.28
C TYR A 560 7.30 -0.34 -24.06
N VAL A 561 8.28 0.37 -24.59
CA VAL A 561 8.10 1.62 -25.35
C VAL A 561 8.35 1.34 -26.82
N GLU A 562 7.40 1.73 -27.67
CA GLU A 562 7.47 1.64 -29.13
C GLU A 562 7.06 3.00 -29.70
N ASP A 563 7.82 3.49 -30.69
CA ASP A 563 7.58 4.79 -31.34
C ASP A 563 7.41 5.98 -30.38
N GLY A 564 8.14 5.95 -29.25
CA GLY A 564 8.14 7.01 -28.24
C GLY A 564 6.97 6.95 -27.25
N HIS A 565 6.09 5.97 -27.39
CA HIS A 565 4.93 5.75 -26.53
C HIS A 565 5.05 4.43 -25.79
N ILE A 566 4.61 4.41 -24.53
CA ILE A 566 4.47 3.15 -23.82
C ILE A 566 3.28 2.36 -24.39
N THR A 567 3.49 1.15 -24.87
CA THR A 567 2.40 0.36 -25.48
C THR A 567 2.00 -0.83 -24.62
N HIS A 568 2.92 -1.34 -23.79
CA HIS A 568 2.67 -2.51 -22.95
C HIS A 568 3.46 -2.40 -21.64
N PHE A 569 2.96 -3.09 -20.62
CA PHE A 569 3.73 -3.48 -19.46
C PHE A 569 3.82 -5.00 -19.39
N ASN A 570 4.97 -5.53 -18.98
CA ASN A 570 5.04 -6.90 -18.47
C ASN A 570 5.06 -6.90 -16.94
N PHE A 571 4.44 -7.90 -16.32
CA PHE A 571 4.38 -8.07 -14.87
C PHE A 571 4.79 -9.48 -14.49
N SER A 572 5.52 -9.61 -13.39
CA SER A 572 5.76 -10.89 -12.76
C SER A 572 4.62 -11.23 -11.81
N VAL A 573 4.07 -12.44 -11.95
CA VAL A 573 2.90 -12.88 -11.19
C VAL A 573 3.09 -14.28 -10.60
N ILE A 574 2.48 -14.50 -9.43
CA ILE A 574 2.41 -15.79 -8.73
C ILE A 574 1.02 -15.93 -8.11
N ASP A 575 0.50 -17.15 -8.12
CA ASP A 575 -0.86 -17.50 -7.73
C ASP A 575 -1.03 -17.70 -6.22
N VAL A 576 0.07 -17.75 -5.47
CA VAL A 576 0.11 -17.83 -4.00
C VAL A 576 1.13 -16.86 -3.40
N THR A 577 1.28 -16.83 -2.08
CA THR A 577 2.33 -16.00 -1.45
C THR A 577 3.71 -16.59 -1.73
N LYS A 578 4.77 -15.77 -1.81
CA LYS A 578 6.14 -16.25 -2.06
C LYS A 578 6.55 -17.29 -1.02
N GLY A 579 6.92 -18.48 -1.47
CA GLY A 579 7.33 -19.60 -0.62
C GLY A 579 6.19 -20.56 -0.25
N ALA A 580 4.93 -20.23 -0.57
CA ALA A 580 3.83 -21.19 -0.50
C ALA A 580 3.71 -22.04 -1.77
N ASP A 581 4.37 -21.65 -2.85
CA ASP A 581 4.53 -22.38 -4.11
C ASP A 581 5.58 -23.49 -3.96
N ARG A 582 5.26 -24.55 -3.22
CA ARG A 582 6.22 -25.59 -2.85
C ARG A 582 6.84 -26.22 -4.10
N GLY A 583 8.03 -26.80 -3.95
CA GLY A 583 8.65 -27.55 -5.05
C GLY A 583 7.74 -28.67 -5.56
N ASP A 584 7.66 -28.81 -6.89
CA ASP A 584 6.91 -29.86 -7.59
C ASP A 584 5.39 -29.85 -7.39
N ASP A 585 4.83 -28.74 -6.88
CA ASP A 585 3.37 -28.58 -6.72
C ASP A 585 2.69 -28.01 -7.98
N ASN A 586 1.49 -27.45 -7.82
CA ASN A 586 0.69 -26.84 -8.89
C ASN A 586 0.59 -25.30 -8.69
N HIS A 587 1.60 -24.71 -8.08
CA HIS A 587 1.74 -23.27 -7.88
C HIS A 587 3.10 -22.82 -8.44
N GLY A 588 3.20 -21.56 -8.81
CA GLY A 588 4.43 -21.08 -9.42
C GLY A 588 4.36 -19.64 -9.90
N SER A 589 5.24 -19.28 -10.81
CA SER A 589 5.27 -17.91 -11.32
C SER A 589 5.46 -17.85 -12.83
N LYS A 590 4.86 -16.82 -13.41
CA LYS A 590 4.93 -16.50 -14.84
C LYS A 590 5.11 -14.99 -15.03
N ILE A 591 5.35 -14.60 -16.28
CA ILE A 591 5.30 -13.19 -16.68
C ILE A 591 4.13 -13.04 -17.64
N ILE A 592 3.28 -12.05 -17.37
CA ILE A 592 2.19 -11.64 -18.26
C ILE A 592 2.52 -10.32 -18.94
N VAL A 593 1.92 -10.05 -20.09
CA VAL A 593 2.08 -8.82 -20.85
C VAL A 593 0.71 -8.19 -21.05
N VAL A 594 0.61 -6.90 -20.73
CA VAL A 594 -0.64 -6.16 -20.62
C VAL A 594 -0.56 -4.93 -21.51
N PRO A 595 -1.54 -4.73 -22.41
CA PRO A 595 -1.55 -3.57 -23.30
C PRO A 595 -1.87 -2.27 -22.53
N PHE A 596 -1.35 -1.17 -23.04
CA PHE A 596 -1.44 0.14 -22.42
C PHE A 596 -1.62 1.24 -23.47
N ASP A 597 -2.55 2.17 -23.25
CA ASP A 597 -2.81 3.31 -24.11
C ASP A 597 -1.82 4.45 -23.81
N GLY A 598 -0.60 4.31 -24.32
CA GLY A 598 0.47 5.29 -24.16
C GLY A 598 0.20 6.63 -24.81
N GLU A 599 -0.49 6.66 -25.95
CA GLU A 599 -0.78 7.92 -26.64
C GLU A 599 -1.72 8.79 -25.80
N ALA A 600 -2.79 8.21 -25.27
CA ALA A 600 -3.68 8.93 -24.38
C ALA A 600 -3.00 9.29 -23.05
N PHE A 601 -2.18 8.39 -22.51
CA PHE A 601 -1.41 8.65 -21.29
C PHE A 601 -0.46 9.83 -21.47
N ASP A 602 0.33 9.82 -22.53
CA ASP A 602 1.32 10.86 -22.82
C ASP A 602 0.64 12.21 -23.06
N ARG A 603 -0.45 12.25 -23.84
CA ARG A 603 -1.23 13.48 -24.08
C ARG A 603 -1.77 14.07 -22.78
N ASP A 604 -2.41 13.25 -21.95
CA ASP A 604 -3.01 13.73 -20.70
C ASP A 604 -1.93 14.14 -19.68
N MET A 605 -0.79 13.43 -19.64
CA MET A 605 0.38 13.81 -18.84
C MET A 605 1.00 15.13 -19.30
N GLN A 606 1.04 15.40 -20.61
CA GLN A 606 1.49 16.69 -21.13
C GLN A 606 0.58 17.82 -20.70
N VAL A 607 -0.75 17.66 -20.84
CA VAL A 607 -1.74 18.65 -20.36
C VAL A 607 -1.58 18.91 -18.87
N LEU A 608 -1.43 17.86 -18.06
CA LEU A 608 -1.21 17.99 -16.63
C LEU A 608 0.06 18.81 -16.34
N VAL A 609 1.19 18.45 -16.94
CA VAL A 609 2.47 19.13 -16.68
C VAL A 609 2.49 20.56 -17.21
N GLU A 610 1.77 20.86 -18.31
CA GLU A 610 1.61 22.22 -18.81
C GLU A 610 0.79 23.09 -17.85
N SER A 611 -0.22 22.52 -17.19
CA SER A 611 -1.03 23.24 -16.18
C SER A 611 -0.28 23.56 -14.88
N GLU A 612 0.89 22.96 -14.66
CA GLU A 612 1.75 23.18 -13.48
C GLU A 612 2.75 24.32 -13.66
N LYS A 613 2.83 24.90 -14.86
CA LYS A 613 3.64 26.09 -15.16
C LYS A 613 2.85 27.35 -14.88
#